data_AF-K3WK12-F1
#
_entry.id   AF-K3WK12-F1
#
_cell.length_a   1.000
_cell.length_b   1.000
_cell.length_c   1.000
_cell.angle_alpha   90.00
_cell.angle_beta   90.00
_cell.angle_gamma   90.00
#
_symmetry.space_group_name_H-M   'P 1'
#
loop_
_entity.id
_entity.type
_entity.pdbx_description
1 polymer ?
#
loop_
_entity_poly.entity_id
_entity_poly.type
_entity_poly.pdbx_seq_one_letter_code
_entity_poly.pdbx_strand_id
1 'polypeptide(L)'
;MLKTSPGPHHVLNHLRGQTLVDLTQVLREQVIEEGLKRLALRTDQADTREWITGWFDRIATATTKQQRAALLNSKEDWSKLGKMKYRGLEVLRLCHPTQQEKLSRYIICAVVYEEELQTFRSRDAEIPDSMYEVIEDFCAMMKQTRELKAAFKSGEELSEWSALSVIMAQVAREVDSVQPS
;
A
#
# COMPACT_ATOMS: atom_id res chain seq x y z
N MET A 1 -34.68 1.39 -12.32
CA MET A 1 -33.58 0.39 -12.38
C MET A 1 -32.36 1.02 -11.76
N LEU A 2 -32.06 0.71 -10.49
CA LEU A 2 -30.81 1.10 -9.86
C LEU A 2 -29.72 0.23 -10.47
N LYS A 3 -28.83 0.81 -11.28
CA LYS A 3 -27.59 0.13 -11.69
C LYS A 3 -26.80 -0.08 -10.40
N THR A 4 -26.85 -1.29 -9.85
CA THR A 4 -25.97 -1.67 -8.73
C THR A 4 -24.55 -1.50 -9.21
N SER A 5 -23.82 -0.57 -8.59
CA SER A 5 -22.39 -0.44 -8.80
C SER A 5 -21.75 -1.82 -8.59
N PRO A 6 -20.86 -2.28 -9.49
CA PRO A 6 -20.21 -3.55 -9.29
C PRO A 6 -19.52 -3.55 -7.92
N GLY A 7 -19.76 -4.60 -7.12
CA GLY A 7 -19.15 -4.70 -5.79
C GLY A 7 -17.62 -4.77 -5.86
N PRO A 8 -16.92 -4.52 -4.74
CA PRO A 8 -15.47 -4.59 -4.58
C PRO A 8 -14.72 -5.64 -5.42
N HIS A 9 -15.10 -6.91 -5.29
CA HIS A 9 -14.49 -8.02 -6.04
C HIS A 9 -14.60 -7.87 -7.56
N HIS A 10 -15.67 -7.28 -8.07
CA HIS A 10 -15.83 -7.08 -9.52
C HIS A 10 -14.81 -6.06 -10.03
N VAL A 11 -14.49 -5.01 -9.26
CA VAL A 11 -13.42 -4.06 -9.63
C VAL A 11 -12.06 -4.78 -9.63
N LEU A 12 -11.78 -5.56 -8.59
CA LEU A 12 -10.50 -6.28 -8.43
C LEU A 12 -10.29 -7.37 -9.50
N ASN A 13 -11.34 -8.08 -9.91
CA ASN A 13 -11.25 -9.12 -10.95
C ASN A 13 -10.90 -8.55 -12.34
N HIS A 14 -11.22 -7.27 -12.60
CA HIS A 14 -11.03 -6.66 -13.92
C HIS A 14 -9.77 -5.78 -14.01
N LEU A 15 -9.22 -5.32 -12.87
CA LEU A 15 -7.99 -4.52 -12.82
C LEU A 15 -6.77 -5.40 -12.61
N ARG A 16 -5.94 -5.58 -13.64
CA ARG A 16 -4.73 -6.43 -13.59
C ARG A 16 -3.60 -5.91 -14.46
N GLY A 17 -2.39 -6.41 -14.22
CA GLY A 17 -1.21 -6.12 -15.03
C GLY A 17 -0.96 -4.61 -15.17
N GLN A 18 -0.61 -4.18 -16.39
CA GLN A 18 -0.21 -2.80 -16.64
C GLN A 18 -1.33 -1.79 -16.34
N THR A 19 -2.59 -2.12 -16.63
CA THR A 19 -3.72 -1.21 -16.35
C THR A 19 -3.84 -0.87 -14.86
N LEU A 20 -3.65 -1.87 -13.98
CA LEU A 20 -3.65 -1.66 -12.54
C LEU A 20 -2.45 -0.80 -12.09
N VAL A 21 -1.28 -1.07 -12.67
CA VAL A 21 -0.03 -0.34 -12.39
C VAL A 21 -0.16 1.14 -12.80
N ASP A 22 -0.74 1.41 -13.96
CA ASP A 22 -0.94 2.77 -14.47
C ASP A 22 -1.98 3.52 -13.64
N LEU A 23 -3.11 2.89 -13.33
CA LEU A 23 -4.18 3.49 -12.53
C LEU A 23 -3.71 3.93 -11.15
N THR A 24 -2.81 3.15 -10.55
CA THR A 24 -2.30 3.40 -9.18
C THR A 24 -0.98 4.19 -9.16
N GLN A 25 -0.46 4.63 -10.32
CA GLN A 25 0.88 5.24 -10.40
C GLN A 25 1.08 6.37 -9.39
N VAL A 26 0.18 7.34 -9.35
CA VAL A 26 0.30 8.52 -8.46
C VAL A 26 0.33 8.10 -7.00
N LEU A 27 -0.54 7.18 -6.60
CA LEU A 27 -0.58 6.66 -5.22
C LEU A 27 0.70 5.89 -4.89
N ARG A 28 1.25 5.11 -5.83
CA ARG A 28 2.54 4.42 -5.63
C ARG A 28 3.69 5.40 -5.40
N GLU A 29 3.75 6.48 -6.18
CA GLU A 29 4.76 7.53 -6.02
C GLU A 29 4.65 8.18 -4.63
N GLN A 30 3.43 8.51 -4.18
CA GLN A 30 3.19 9.04 -2.83
C GLN A 30 3.63 8.08 -1.72
N VAL A 31 3.33 6.79 -1.84
CA VAL A 31 3.75 5.77 -0.86
C VAL A 31 5.27 5.64 -0.83
N ILE A 32 5.96 5.71 -1.98
CA ILE A 32 7.44 5.73 -2.02
C ILE A 32 7.97 6.93 -1.24
N GLU A 33 7.49 8.13 -1.56
CA GLU A 33 7.97 9.37 -0.94
C GLU A 33 7.75 9.36 0.57
N GLU A 34 6.57 8.94 1.03
CA GLU A 34 6.29 8.87 2.46
C GLU A 34 7.16 7.81 3.17
N GLY A 35 7.40 6.66 2.52
CA GLY A 35 8.32 5.66 3.01
C GLY A 35 9.76 6.17 3.14
N LEU A 36 10.22 7.00 2.20
CA LEU A 36 11.53 7.63 2.25
C LEU A 36 11.63 8.69 3.36
N LYS A 37 10.58 9.49 3.59
CA LYS A 37 10.53 10.42 4.73
C LYS A 37 10.62 9.67 6.05
N ARG A 38 9.82 8.61 6.23
CA ARG A 38 9.86 7.74 7.43
C ARG A 38 11.23 7.11 7.63
N LEU A 39 11.90 6.67 6.55
CA LEU A 39 13.25 6.15 6.62
C LEU A 39 14.25 7.21 7.10
N ALA A 40 14.16 8.43 6.59
CA ALA A 40 15.03 9.54 6.99
C ALA A 40 14.88 9.88 8.48
N LEU A 41 13.65 9.81 9.02
CA LEU A 41 13.37 10.01 10.44
C LEU A 41 13.90 8.88 11.33
N ARG A 42 14.00 7.64 10.81
CA ARG A 42 14.44 6.47 11.56
C ARG A 42 15.95 6.23 11.56
N THR A 43 16.73 7.00 10.79
CA THR A 43 18.16 6.73 10.62
C THR A 43 19.05 7.79 11.26
N ASP A 44 19.90 7.35 12.18
CA ASP A 44 20.88 8.23 12.83
C ASP A 44 22.13 8.48 11.95
N GLN A 45 22.32 7.65 10.91
CA GLN A 45 23.49 7.73 10.03
C GLN A 45 23.40 8.95 9.10
N ALA A 46 24.35 9.88 9.25
CA ALA A 46 24.42 11.10 8.45
C ALA A 46 24.44 10.81 6.93
N ASP A 47 25.29 9.90 6.48
CA ASP A 47 25.42 9.50 5.06
C ASP A 47 24.12 8.92 4.48
N THR A 48 23.27 8.31 5.32
CA THR A 48 21.96 7.81 4.88
C THR A 48 20.99 8.97 4.71
N ARG A 49 20.95 9.90 5.68
CA ARG A 49 20.10 11.08 5.60
C ARG A 49 20.48 11.96 4.41
N GLU A 50 21.76 12.25 4.22
CA GLU A 50 22.26 13.04 3.09
C GLU A 50 21.90 12.41 1.74
N TRP A 51 22.05 11.10 1.63
CA TRP A 51 21.66 10.39 0.42
C TRP A 51 20.14 10.42 0.17
N ILE A 52 19.30 10.26 1.19
CA ILE A 52 17.84 10.38 1.04
C ILE A 52 17.46 11.81 0.61
N THR A 53 18.05 12.83 1.24
CA THR A 53 17.86 14.24 0.85
C THR A 53 18.26 14.46 -0.60
N GLY A 54 19.44 14.00 -1.02
CA GLY A 54 19.89 14.10 -2.41
C GLY A 54 19.00 13.33 -3.40
N TRP A 55 18.33 12.26 -2.96
CA TRP A 55 17.31 11.59 -3.77
C TRP A 55 16.06 12.46 -3.92
N PHE A 56 15.56 13.05 -2.84
CA PHE A 56 14.43 13.99 -2.90
C PHE A 56 14.75 15.22 -3.77
N ASP A 57 15.95 15.78 -3.65
CA ASP A 57 16.37 16.92 -4.47
C ASP A 57 16.34 16.58 -5.96
N ARG A 58 16.87 15.40 -6.34
CA ARG A 58 16.78 14.93 -7.73
C ARG A 58 15.32 14.81 -8.17
N ILE A 59 14.46 14.22 -7.36
CA ILE A 59 13.02 14.06 -7.66
C ILE A 59 12.33 15.43 -7.82
N ALA A 60 12.66 16.41 -6.98
CA ALA A 60 12.12 17.77 -7.03
C ALA A 60 12.54 18.54 -8.29
N THR A 61 13.75 18.27 -8.82
CA THR A 61 14.23 18.86 -10.07
C THR A 61 13.65 18.23 -11.34
N ALA A 62 12.87 17.16 -11.22
CA ALA A 62 12.26 16.50 -12.37
C ALA A 62 11.22 17.40 -13.05
N THR A 63 11.37 17.64 -14.36
CA THR A 63 10.46 18.51 -15.13
C THR A 63 9.37 17.74 -15.87
N THR A 64 9.48 16.41 -15.93
CA THR A 64 8.52 15.53 -16.61
C THR A 64 8.12 14.35 -15.73
N LYS A 65 6.92 13.79 -15.96
CA LYS A 65 6.45 12.59 -15.26
C LYS A 65 7.37 11.38 -15.48
N GLN A 66 7.89 11.22 -16.70
CA GLN A 66 8.80 10.14 -17.05
C GLN A 66 10.14 10.25 -16.31
N GLN A 67 10.70 11.46 -16.23
CA GLN A 67 11.92 11.70 -15.47
C GLN A 67 11.70 11.44 -13.98
N ARG A 68 10.59 11.93 -13.42
CA ARG A 68 10.23 11.68 -12.01
C ARG A 68 10.12 10.18 -11.73
N ALA A 69 9.40 9.45 -12.57
CA ALA A 69 9.26 8.00 -12.43
C ALA A 69 10.61 7.27 -12.55
N ALA A 70 11.51 7.70 -13.45
CA ALA A 70 12.84 7.12 -13.58
C ALA A 70 13.69 7.34 -12.31
N LEU A 71 13.61 8.52 -11.70
CA LEU A 71 14.31 8.84 -10.45
C LEU A 71 13.74 8.06 -9.27
N LEU A 72 12.42 7.97 -9.14
CA LEU A 72 11.75 7.17 -8.10
C LEU A 72 12.02 5.67 -8.26
N ASN A 73 12.29 5.18 -9.47
CA ASN A 73 12.60 3.77 -9.75
C ASN A 73 14.10 3.52 -10.00
N SER A 74 14.98 4.41 -9.52
CA SER A 74 16.44 4.30 -9.69
C SER A 74 17.00 3.01 -9.10
N LYS A 75 17.60 2.17 -9.95
CA LYS A 75 18.18 0.88 -9.55
C LYS A 75 19.26 1.03 -8.46
N GLU A 76 20.06 2.08 -8.55
CA GLU A 76 21.12 2.35 -7.58
C GLU A 76 20.54 2.63 -6.19
N ASP A 77 19.54 3.50 -6.13
CA ASP A 77 18.92 3.92 -4.88
C ASP A 77 18.18 2.75 -4.20
N TRP A 78 17.42 1.97 -4.97
CA TRP A 78 16.76 0.76 -4.48
C TRP A 78 17.76 -0.33 -4.05
N SER A 79 18.90 -0.46 -4.73
CA SER A 79 19.98 -1.36 -4.31
C SER A 79 20.55 -0.97 -2.95
N LYS A 80 20.74 0.34 -2.71
CA LYS A 80 21.18 0.86 -1.40
C LYS A 80 20.13 0.59 -0.32
N LEU A 81 18.84 0.85 -0.57
CA LEU A 81 17.75 0.46 0.35
C LEU A 81 17.77 -1.03 0.68
N GLY A 82 17.95 -1.89 -0.33
CA GLY A 82 18.02 -3.33 -0.18
C GLY A 82 19.16 -3.79 0.74
N LYS A 83 20.36 -3.22 0.58
CA LYS A 83 21.51 -3.49 1.47
C LYS A 83 21.23 -3.12 2.92
N MET A 84 20.43 -2.07 3.13
CA MET A 84 20.00 -1.61 4.45
C MET A 84 18.76 -2.36 4.99
N LYS A 85 18.26 -3.36 4.23
CA LYS A 85 17.02 -4.09 4.52
C LYS A 85 15.85 -3.16 4.81
N TYR A 86 15.81 -2.00 4.15
CA TYR A 86 14.76 -0.97 4.32
C TYR A 86 14.58 -0.51 5.78
N ARG A 87 15.56 -0.77 6.67
CA ARG A 87 15.46 -0.54 8.13
C ARG A 87 14.18 -1.13 8.76
N GLY A 88 13.69 -2.24 8.22
CA GLY A 88 12.47 -2.91 8.71
C GLY A 88 11.15 -2.25 8.32
N LEU A 89 11.16 -1.20 7.48
CA LEU A 89 9.95 -0.59 6.94
C LEU A 89 9.34 -1.50 5.86
N GLU A 90 8.33 -2.28 6.22
CA GLU A 90 7.73 -3.28 5.33
C GLU A 90 7.02 -2.66 4.13
N VAL A 91 6.30 -1.55 4.31
CA VAL A 91 5.62 -0.84 3.21
C VAL A 91 6.65 -0.27 2.24
N LEU A 92 7.77 0.31 2.74
CA LEU A 92 8.85 0.77 1.87
C LEU A 92 9.50 -0.39 1.09
N ARG A 93 9.62 -1.57 1.69
CA ARG A 93 10.06 -2.78 0.97
C ARG A 93 9.06 -3.18 -0.12
N LEU A 94 7.76 -3.04 0.10
CA LEU A 94 6.72 -3.32 -0.89
C LEU A 94 6.80 -2.36 -2.10
N CYS A 95 7.30 -1.15 -1.89
CA CYS A 95 7.50 -0.14 -2.93
C CYS A 95 8.61 -0.44 -3.94
N HIS A 96 9.40 -1.50 -3.74
CA HIS A 96 10.48 -1.83 -4.68
C HIS A 96 9.97 -1.95 -6.13
N PRO A 97 10.71 -1.47 -7.16
CA PRO A 97 10.22 -1.41 -8.54
C PRO A 97 9.82 -2.76 -9.16
N THR A 98 10.32 -3.87 -8.62
CA THR A 98 9.92 -5.23 -9.06
C THR A 98 8.60 -5.71 -8.45
N GLN A 99 8.03 -4.96 -7.50
CA GLN A 99 6.79 -5.26 -6.79
C GLN A 99 5.67 -4.27 -7.14
N GLN A 100 5.78 -3.50 -8.22
CA GLN A 100 4.82 -2.46 -8.58
C GLN A 100 3.38 -2.99 -8.65
N GLU A 101 3.15 -4.10 -9.33
CA GLU A 101 1.81 -4.69 -9.43
C GLU A 101 1.30 -5.16 -8.06
N LYS A 102 2.19 -5.73 -7.23
CA LYS A 102 1.86 -6.13 -5.86
C LYS A 102 1.44 -4.91 -5.03
N LEU A 103 2.24 -3.84 -5.01
CA LEU A 103 1.86 -2.60 -4.32
C LEU A 103 0.54 -2.04 -4.86
N SER A 104 0.32 -2.10 -6.18
CA SER A 104 -0.92 -1.64 -6.80
C SER A 104 -2.14 -2.42 -6.29
N ARG A 105 -2.01 -3.74 -6.08
CA ARG A 105 -3.06 -4.58 -5.46
C ARG A 105 -3.37 -4.15 -4.03
N TYR A 106 -2.33 -3.83 -3.23
CA TYR A 106 -2.52 -3.33 -1.87
C TYR A 106 -3.25 -1.99 -1.88
N ILE A 107 -2.83 -1.07 -2.75
CA ILE A 107 -3.47 0.25 -2.90
C ILE A 107 -4.93 0.10 -3.29
N ILE A 108 -5.26 -0.69 -4.31
CA ILE A 108 -6.64 -0.79 -4.76
C ILE A 108 -7.52 -1.51 -3.72
N CYS A 109 -7.00 -2.51 -3.00
CA CYS A 109 -7.74 -3.12 -1.91
C CYS A 109 -7.95 -2.12 -0.76
N ALA A 110 -6.94 -1.31 -0.44
CA ALA A 110 -7.07 -0.28 0.57
C ALA A 110 -8.12 0.78 0.22
N VAL A 111 -8.20 1.18 -1.06
CA VAL A 111 -9.21 2.12 -1.54
C VAL A 111 -10.61 1.49 -1.58
N VAL A 112 -10.71 0.26 -2.07
CA VAL A 112 -12.00 -0.41 -2.27
C VAL A 112 -12.66 -0.83 -0.95
N TYR A 113 -11.85 -1.15 0.06
CA TYR A 113 -12.33 -1.57 1.38
C TYR A 113 -12.03 -0.53 2.47
N GLU A 114 -11.97 0.75 2.11
CA GLU A 114 -11.61 1.82 3.03
C GLU A 114 -12.51 1.82 4.28
N GLU A 115 -13.82 1.62 4.11
CA GLU A 115 -14.79 1.58 5.21
C GLU A 115 -14.55 0.41 6.16
N GLU A 116 -14.30 -0.79 5.63
CA GLU A 116 -13.99 -1.97 6.44
C GLU A 116 -12.62 -1.84 7.13
N LEU A 117 -11.63 -1.22 6.46
CA LEU A 117 -10.34 -0.91 7.07
C LEU A 117 -10.49 0.07 8.23
N GLN A 118 -11.30 1.12 8.07
CA GLN A 118 -11.59 2.08 9.13
C GLN A 118 -12.31 1.41 10.30
N THR A 119 -13.24 0.51 10.02
CA THR A 119 -13.99 -0.23 11.05
C THR A 119 -13.08 -1.18 11.83
N PHE A 120 -12.12 -1.84 11.17
CA PHE A 120 -11.15 -2.69 11.86
C PHE A 120 -10.27 -1.93 12.85
N ARG A 121 -9.97 -0.67 12.57
CA ARG A 121 -9.23 0.17 13.52
C ARG A 121 -10.09 0.34 14.77
N SER A 122 -9.49 0.17 15.94
CA SER A 122 -10.13 0.61 17.18
C SER A 122 -10.53 2.07 17.06
N ARG A 123 -11.68 2.49 17.60
CA ARG A 123 -12.14 3.90 17.54
C ARG A 123 -11.11 4.91 18.11
N ASP A 124 -10.18 4.45 18.95
CA ASP A 124 -9.11 5.26 19.54
C ASP A 124 -7.84 5.37 18.67
N ALA A 125 -7.78 4.68 17.53
CA ALA A 125 -6.66 4.79 16.60
C ALA A 125 -6.78 6.09 15.78
N GLU A 126 -5.66 6.79 15.60
CA GLU A 126 -5.63 7.96 14.73
C GLU A 126 -5.99 7.57 13.29
N ILE A 127 -6.80 8.41 12.65
CA ILE A 127 -7.14 8.24 11.23
C ILE A 127 -5.84 8.51 10.45
N PRO A 128 -5.41 7.58 9.58
CA PRO A 128 -4.19 7.77 8.86
C PRO A 128 -4.27 8.92 7.88
N ASP A 129 -3.18 9.66 7.80
CA ASP A 129 -3.06 10.87 7.00
C ASP A 129 -2.57 10.60 5.57
N SER A 130 -2.15 9.36 5.30
CA SER A 130 -1.47 8.99 4.07
C SER A 130 -1.76 7.55 3.64
N MET A 131 -1.72 7.31 2.33
CA MET A 131 -1.87 5.97 1.75
C MET A 131 -0.81 4.99 2.28
N TYR A 132 0.37 5.49 2.69
CA TYR A 132 1.40 4.65 3.31
C TYR A 132 0.89 4.01 4.59
N GLU A 133 0.29 4.78 5.48
CA GLU A 133 -0.26 4.29 6.75
C GLU A 133 -1.46 3.39 6.53
N VAL A 134 -2.33 3.71 5.55
CA VAL A 134 -3.44 2.81 5.19
C VAL A 134 -2.92 1.44 4.76
N ILE A 135 -1.84 1.39 3.98
CA ILE A 135 -1.20 0.11 3.59
C ILE A 135 -0.52 -0.55 4.80
N GLU A 136 0.08 0.22 5.71
CA GLU A 136 0.69 -0.30 6.94
C GLU A 136 -0.36 -0.99 7.81
N ASP A 137 -1.53 -0.38 7.98
CA ASP A 137 -2.66 -0.96 8.71
C ASP A 137 -3.24 -2.18 8.02
N PHE A 138 -3.37 -2.14 6.69
CA PHE A 138 -3.83 -3.32 5.95
C PHE A 138 -2.84 -4.49 6.08
N CYS A 139 -1.53 -4.21 6.06
CA CYS A 139 -0.49 -5.21 6.36
C CYS A 139 -0.62 -5.75 7.79
N ALA A 140 -0.90 -4.88 8.77
CA ALA A 140 -1.11 -5.29 10.16
C ALA A 140 -2.34 -6.17 10.33
N MET A 141 -3.46 -5.82 9.69
CA MET A 141 -4.67 -6.64 9.66
C MET A 141 -4.41 -8.02 9.07
N MET A 142 -3.72 -8.10 7.93
CA MET A 142 -3.34 -9.39 7.33
C MET A 142 -2.39 -10.22 8.20
N LYS A 143 -1.62 -9.60 9.10
CA LYS A 143 -0.81 -10.35 10.08
C LYS A 143 -1.66 -10.93 11.20
N GLN A 144 -2.74 -10.26 11.58
CA GLN A 144 -3.63 -10.68 12.67
C GLN A 144 -4.70 -11.68 12.21
N THR A 145 -5.18 -11.55 10.96
CA THR A 145 -6.27 -12.37 10.41
C THR A 145 -5.73 -13.30 9.32
N ARG A 146 -5.57 -14.59 9.67
CA ARG A 146 -4.97 -15.60 8.77
C ARG A 146 -5.81 -15.81 7.51
N GLU A 147 -7.13 -15.81 7.67
CA GLU A 147 -8.13 -15.98 6.62
C GLU A 147 -8.03 -14.85 5.60
N LEU A 148 -7.93 -13.61 6.09
CA LEU A 148 -7.77 -12.42 5.25
C LEU A 148 -6.50 -12.51 4.40
N LYS A 149 -5.38 -12.88 5.02
CA LYS A 149 -4.11 -13.08 4.31
C LYS A 149 -4.21 -14.18 3.25
N ALA A 150 -4.89 -15.28 3.54
CA ALA A 150 -5.09 -16.37 2.60
C ALA A 150 -5.96 -15.94 1.41
N ALA A 151 -7.05 -15.22 1.67
CA ALA A 151 -7.94 -14.70 0.63
C ALA A 151 -7.26 -13.64 -0.24
N PHE A 152 -6.50 -12.72 0.36
CA PHE A 152 -5.70 -11.77 -0.41
C PHE A 152 -4.68 -12.47 -1.30
N LYS A 153 -3.99 -13.50 -0.78
CA LYS A 153 -3.02 -14.29 -1.56
C LYS A 153 -3.69 -15.05 -2.72
N SER A 154 -4.85 -15.65 -2.49
CA SER A 154 -5.65 -16.29 -3.55
C SER A 154 -6.08 -15.28 -4.62
N GLY A 155 -6.50 -14.08 -4.24
CA GLY A 155 -6.75 -12.99 -5.17
C GLY A 155 -5.52 -12.60 -5.99
N GLU A 156 -4.35 -12.50 -5.34
CA GLU A 156 -3.09 -12.16 -6.00
C GLU A 156 -2.64 -13.23 -7.02
N GLU A 157 -2.75 -14.51 -6.67
CA GLU A 157 -2.22 -15.63 -7.46
C GLU A 157 -3.22 -16.15 -8.51
N LEU A 158 -4.51 -16.20 -8.16
CA LEU A 158 -5.56 -16.86 -8.95
C LEU A 158 -6.59 -15.86 -9.51
N SER A 159 -6.50 -14.58 -9.16
CA SER A 159 -7.52 -13.57 -9.48
C SER A 159 -8.91 -13.90 -8.89
N GLU A 160 -8.94 -14.59 -7.75
CA GLU A 160 -10.17 -14.96 -7.03
C GLU A 160 -10.42 -14.00 -5.85
N TRP A 161 -10.96 -12.81 -6.15
CA TRP A 161 -11.14 -11.76 -5.14
C TRP A 161 -12.44 -11.87 -4.32
N SER A 162 -13.32 -12.82 -4.63
CA SER A 162 -14.61 -12.98 -3.96
C SER A 162 -14.48 -13.31 -2.47
N ALA A 163 -13.53 -14.19 -2.11
CA ALA A 163 -13.27 -14.56 -0.72
C ALA A 163 -12.82 -13.35 0.12
N LEU A 164 -12.04 -12.45 -0.48
CA LEU A 164 -11.60 -11.22 0.19
C LEU A 164 -12.78 -10.34 0.56
N SER A 165 -13.75 -10.14 -0.35
CA SER A 165 -14.96 -9.35 -0.05
C SER A 165 -15.77 -9.94 1.10
N VAL A 166 -15.91 -11.27 1.15
CA VAL A 166 -16.67 -11.93 2.21
C VAL A 166 -16.01 -11.71 3.57
N ILE A 167 -14.69 -11.86 3.64
CA ILE A 167 -13.94 -11.72 4.90
C ILE A 167 -13.93 -10.26 5.36
N MET A 168 -13.70 -9.29 4.47
CA MET A 168 -13.74 -7.86 4.86
C MET A 168 -15.10 -7.48 5.46
N ALA A 169 -16.20 -7.96 4.86
CA ALA A 169 -17.54 -7.75 5.40
C ALA A 169 -17.82 -8.50 6.71
N GLN A 170 -17.11 -9.60 7.00
CA GLN A 170 -17.20 -10.29 8.30
C GLN A 170 -16.43 -9.51 9.37
N VAL A 171 -15.21 -9.09 9.06
CA VAL A 171 -14.35 -8.30 9.96
C VAL A 171 -15.06 -7.04 10.42
N ALA A 172 -15.71 -6.30 9.51
CA ALA A 172 -16.49 -5.12 9.87
C ALA A 172 -17.63 -5.43 10.85
N ARG A 173 -18.36 -6.53 10.64
CA ARG A 173 -19.50 -6.94 11.50
C ARG A 173 -19.06 -7.44 12.87
N GLU A 174 -17.93 -8.14 12.95
CA GLU A 174 -17.42 -8.65 14.23
C GLU A 174 -17.02 -7.51 15.15
N VAL A 175 -16.39 -6.45 14.62
CA VAL A 175 -16.04 -5.25 15.41
C VAL A 175 -17.28 -4.55 15.96
N ASP A 176 -18.35 -4.42 15.17
CA ASP A 176 -19.61 -3.85 15.62
C ASP A 176 -20.27 -4.68 16.74
N SER A 177 -20.13 -6.01 16.70
CA SER A 177 -20.77 -6.93 17.65
C SER A 177 -20.12 -7.00 19.04
N VAL A 178 -18.86 -6.57 19.17
CA VAL A 178 -18.10 -6.61 20.44
C VAL A 178 -18.35 -5.36 21.30
N GLN A 179 -19.09 -4.36 20.79
CA GLN A 179 -19.44 -3.16 21.54
C GLN A 179 -20.74 -3.34 22.35
N PRO A 180 -20.74 -3.15 23.68
CA PRO A 180 -21.98 -3.02 24.43
C PRO A 180 -22.64 -1.68 24.11
N SER A 181 -23.97 -1.72 23.96
CA SER A 181 -24.85 -0.57 23.73
C SER A 181 -24.81 0.46 24.84
#